data_AF-A0A7S0R3B1-F1
#
_entry.id   AF-A0A7S0R3B1-F1
#
_cell.length_a   1.000
_cell.length_b   1.000
_cell.length_c   1.000
_cell.angle_alpha   90.00
_cell.angle_beta   90.00
_cell.angle_gamma   90.00
#
_symmetry.space_group_name_H-M   'P 1'
#
loop_
_entity.id
_entity.type
_entity.pdbx_description
1 polymer ?
#
loop_
_entity_poly.entity_id
_entity_poly.type
_entity_poly.pdbx_seq_one_letter_code
_entity_poly.pdbx_strand_id
1 'polypeptide(L)'
;FSGLFIGSFGPHGPELLRLQRCMIDGEETVVATKLTGDDNVPAGVTSFRAKIGRKHKLASRDVYPDDLGITARYKGEGRVAQKGYSAPRWVEGELLVFASGGSPLTGGAELGFVWAVPGERRFLILLNKLDLTACAERP
;
A
#
# COMPACT_ATOMS: atom_id res chain seq x y z
N PHE A 1 6.40 7.02 5.54
CA PHE A 1 5.59 5.80 5.77
C PHE A 1 4.72 5.90 7.03
N SER A 2 3.95 6.96 7.19
CA SER A 2 3.00 7.09 8.31
C SER A 2 1.90 8.08 7.94
N GLY A 3 0.70 7.85 8.47
CA GLY A 3 -0.46 8.72 8.26
C GLY A 3 -1.65 7.98 7.65
N LEU A 4 -2.62 8.75 7.18
CA LEU A 4 -3.82 8.26 6.51
C LEU A 4 -3.62 8.31 5.00
N PHE A 5 -4.07 7.28 4.31
CA PHE A 5 -3.96 7.14 2.87
C PHE A 5 -5.26 6.65 2.29
N ILE A 6 -5.64 7.17 1.12
CA ILE A 6 -6.75 6.61 0.34
C ILE A 6 -6.18 5.82 -0.83
N GLY A 7 -6.72 4.62 -1.06
CA GLY A 7 -6.34 3.77 -2.18
C GLY A 7 -7.55 3.11 -2.83
N SER A 8 -7.55 2.99 -4.15
CA SER A 8 -8.65 2.37 -4.90
C SER A 8 -8.44 0.87 -5.06
N PHE A 9 -9.26 0.05 -4.41
CA PHE A 9 -9.20 -1.42 -4.45
C PHE A 9 -10.05 -2.00 -5.59
N GLY A 10 -9.94 -1.42 -6.78
CA GLY A 10 -10.66 -1.88 -7.97
C GLY A 10 -12.19 -1.87 -7.77
N PRO A 11 -12.90 -2.99 -7.99
CA PRO A 11 -14.36 -3.08 -7.86
C PRO A 11 -14.91 -2.74 -6.47
N HIS A 12 -14.08 -2.84 -5.42
CA HIS A 12 -14.47 -2.51 -4.05
C HIS A 12 -14.49 -1.00 -3.79
N GLY A 13 -13.94 -0.19 -4.71
CA GLY A 13 -13.89 1.26 -4.56
C GLY A 13 -12.73 1.76 -3.69
N PRO A 14 -12.77 3.03 -3.28
CA PRO A 14 -11.74 3.64 -2.44
C PRO A 14 -11.82 3.16 -1.00
N GLU A 15 -10.66 2.88 -0.41
CA GLU A 15 -10.50 2.46 0.98
C GLU A 15 -9.54 3.38 1.72
N LEU A 16 -9.88 3.68 2.97
CA LEU A 16 -9.03 4.43 3.88
C LEU A 16 -8.08 3.47 4.61
N LEU A 17 -6.79 3.75 4.54
CA LEU A 17 -5.74 3.00 5.22
C LEU A 17 -5.03 3.88 6.25
N ARG A 18 -4.68 3.30 7.39
CA ARG A 18 -3.71 3.88 8.32
C ARG A 18 -2.37 3.17 8.13
N LEU A 19 -1.34 3.92 7.74
CA LEU A 19 0.03 3.43 7.66
C LEU A 19 0.79 3.77 8.94
N GLN A 20 1.50 2.80 9.48
CA GLN A 20 2.32 2.94 10.68
C GLN A 20 3.67 2.23 10.48
N ARG A 21 4.74 2.83 10.99
CA ARG A 21 6.05 2.15 11.13
C ARG A 21 6.07 1.44 12.48
N CYS A 22 6.51 0.19 12.50
CA CYS A 22 6.70 -0.59 13.71
C CYS A 22 7.90 -1.53 13.57
N MET A 23 8.39 -2.06 14.68
CA MET A 23 9.41 -3.10 14.70
C MET A 23 8.73 -4.47 14.78
N ILE A 24 8.97 -5.33 13.79
CA ILE A 24 8.48 -6.71 13.76
C ILE A 24 9.68 -7.63 13.57
N ASP A 25 9.90 -8.54 14.52
CA ASP A 25 11.05 -9.48 14.51
C ASP A 25 12.41 -8.77 14.35
N GLY A 26 12.56 -7.60 14.99
CA GLY A 26 13.78 -6.78 14.89
C GLY A 26 13.93 -6.02 13.56
N GLU A 27 12.95 -6.09 12.67
CA GLU A 27 12.95 -5.41 11.38
C GLU A 27 11.99 -4.22 11.36
N GLU A 28 12.47 -3.09 10.83
CA GLU A 28 11.60 -1.95 10.59
C GLU A 28 10.60 -2.28 9.49
N THR A 29 9.32 -2.20 9.81
CA THR A 29 8.22 -2.62 8.94
C THR A 29 7.17 -1.53 8.88
N VAL A 30 6.67 -1.22 7.68
CA VAL A 30 5.44 -0.46 7.53
C VAL A 30 4.26 -1.42 7.47
N VAL A 31 3.19 -1.09 8.19
CA VAL A 31 1.93 -1.82 8.25
C VAL A 31 0.81 -0.88 7.82
N ALA A 32 -0.01 -1.34 6.87
CA ALA A 32 -1.20 -0.63 6.41
C ALA A 32 -2.46 -1.36 6.86
N THR A 33 -3.23 -0.73 7.74
CA THR A 33 -4.49 -1.28 8.28
C THR A 33 -5.68 -0.61 7.62
N LYS A 34 -6.67 -1.39 7.15
CA LYS A 34 -7.91 -0.84 6.61
C LYS A 34 -8.73 -0.19 7.72
N LEU A 35 -9.21 1.02 7.48
CA LEU A 35 -10.14 1.73 8.37
C LEU A 35 -11.59 1.59 7.91
N THR A 36 -11.84 1.48 6.60
CA THR A 36 -13.19 1.28 6.01
C THR A 36 -13.45 -0.19 5.69
N GLY A 37 -12.49 -0.87 5.06
CA GLY A 37 -12.58 -2.31 4.75
C GLY A 37 -13.55 -2.64 3.62
N ASP A 38 -13.39 -3.83 3.05
CA ASP A 38 -14.32 -4.42 2.09
C ASP A 38 -14.73 -5.84 2.50
N ASP A 39 -15.61 -6.47 1.71
CA ASP A 39 -16.11 -7.84 1.92
C ASP A 39 -14.99 -8.90 2.00
N ASN A 40 -13.82 -8.64 1.41
CA ASN A 40 -12.68 -9.56 1.33
C ASN A 40 -11.64 -9.27 2.40
N VAL A 41 -11.42 -8.01 2.79
CA VAL A 41 -10.50 -7.58 3.85
C VAL A 41 -11.21 -6.50 4.68
N PRO A 42 -11.74 -6.83 5.86
CA PRO A 42 -12.59 -5.91 6.62
C PRO A 42 -11.76 -4.84 7.35
N ALA A 43 -12.46 -3.84 7.88
CA ALA A 43 -11.86 -2.81 8.71
C ALA A 43 -11.14 -3.43 9.92
N GLY A 44 -10.05 -2.78 10.36
CA GLY A 44 -9.19 -3.24 11.43
C GLY A 44 -8.16 -4.28 11.01
N VAL A 45 -8.27 -4.87 9.82
CA VAL A 45 -7.31 -5.86 9.31
C VAL A 45 -6.17 -5.18 8.56
N THR A 46 -4.96 -5.71 8.74
CA THR A 46 -3.80 -5.31 7.93
C THR A 46 -3.98 -5.73 6.48
N SER A 47 -4.05 -4.74 5.59
CA SER A 47 -4.14 -4.93 4.14
C SER A 47 -2.79 -5.31 3.54
N PHE A 48 -1.70 -4.68 3.97
CA PHE A 48 -0.35 -5.05 3.55
C PHE A 48 0.71 -4.68 4.59
N ARG A 49 1.87 -5.31 4.48
CA ARG A 49 3.07 -4.97 5.24
C ARG A 49 4.31 -5.05 4.37
N ALA A 50 5.32 -4.24 4.65
CA ALA A 50 6.60 -4.30 3.95
C ALA A 50 7.76 -3.97 4.88
N LYS A 51 8.83 -4.78 4.80
CA LYS A 51 10.07 -4.50 5.53
C LYS A 51 10.78 -3.35 4.82
N ILE A 52 11.09 -2.31 5.58
CA ILE A 52 11.70 -1.07 5.07
C ILE A 52 13.08 -0.85 5.66
N GLY A 53 13.80 0.13 5.12
CA GLY A 53 15.19 0.43 5.49
C GLY A 53 16.19 0.01 4.41
N ARG A 54 17.45 0.43 4.56
CA ARG A 54 18.45 0.35 3.49
C ARG A 54 18.69 -1.08 2.99
N LYS A 55 18.74 -2.07 3.90
CA LYS A 55 19.00 -3.48 3.55
C LYS A 55 17.83 -4.17 2.83
N HIS A 56 16.61 -3.66 2.99
CA HIS A 56 15.40 -4.23 2.37
C HIS A 56 15.01 -3.50 1.08
N LYS A 57 15.72 -2.43 0.72
CA LYS A 57 15.50 -1.71 -0.54
C LYS A 57 15.89 -2.62 -1.71
N LEU A 58 14.94 -2.90 -2.59
CA LEU A 58 15.17 -3.69 -3.79
C LEU A 58 15.95 -2.88 -4.84
N ALA A 59 16.74 -3.56 -5.67
CA ALA A 59 17.45 -2.93 -6.77
C ALA A 59 16.46 -2.35 -7.80
N SER A 60 16.74 -1.15 -8.31
CA SER A 60 15.77 -0.38 -9.10
C SER A 60 15.64 -0.80 -10.58
N ARG A 61 16.43 -1.75 -11.09
CA ARG A 61 16.55 -1.95 -12.54
C ARG A 61 15.36 -2.68 -13.17
N ASP A 62 14.82 -2.09 -14.23
CA ASP A 62 13.99 -2.66 -15.32
C ASP A 62 12.71 -3.43 -14.93
N VAL A 63 12.21 -3.32 -13.70
CA VAL A 63 10.94 -3.96 -13.29
C VAL A 63 9.71 -3.13 -13.66
N TYR A 64 9.84 -1.80 -13.64
CA TYR A 64 8.74 -0.86 -13.86
C TYR A 64 9.17 0.24 -14.83
N PRO A 65 8.25 0.79 -15.64
CA PRO A 65 8.55 1.94 -16.50
C PRO A 65 9.04 3.15 -15.70
N ASP A 66 10.04 3.85 -16.22
CA ASP A 66 10.59 5.06 -15.61
C ASP A 66 9.53 6.15 -15.38
N ASP A 67 8.55 6.22 -16.29
CA ASP A 67 7.44 7.17 -16.23
C ASP A 67 6.57 7.01 -14.97
N LEU A 68 6.64 5.90 -14.22
CA LEU A 68 5.97 5.77 -12.94
C LEU A 68 6.65 6.57 -11.81
N GLY A 69 7.90 7.00 -12.00
CA GLY A 69 8.61 7.83 -11.03
C GLY A 69 8.94 7.10 -9.72
N ILE A 70 9.22 5.80 -9.77
CA ILE A 70 9.52 4.99 -8.57
C ILE A 70 10.95 5.28 -8.07
N THR A 71 11.07 5.77 -6.83
CA THR A 71 12.35 6.12 -6.20
C THR A 71 12.87 5.03 -5.23
N ALA A 72 11.97 4.19 -4.72
CA ALA A 72 12.31 3.04 -3.90
C ALA A 72 11.27 1.93 -4.00
N ARG A 73 11.74 0.70 -3.77
CA ARG A 73 10.90 -0.49 -3.72
C ARG A 73 11.31 -1.35 -2.53
N TYR A 74 10.33 -2.02 -1.93
CA TYR A 74 10.53 -2.89 -0.78
C TYR A 74 9.69 -4.14 -0.92
N LYS A 75 10.26 -5.31 -0.62
CA LYS A 75 9.49 -6.55 -0.57
C LYS A 75 8.44 -6.46 0.54
N GLY A 76 7.23 -6.88 0.23
CA GLY A 76 6.12 -6.88 1.16
C GLY A 76 5.20 -8.07 0.96
N GLU A 77 4.12 -8.07 1.72
CA GLU A 77 3.07 -9.07 1.69
C GLU A 77 1.71 -8.38 1.73
N GLY A 78 0.82 -8.76 0.82
CA GLY A 78 -0.57 -8.32 0.78
C GLY A 78 -1.48 -9.36 1.42
N ARG A 79 -2.48 -8.90 2.18
CA ARG A 79 -3.53 -9.75 2.72
C ARG A 79 -4.62 -9.93 1.68
N VAL A 80 -4.94 -11.17 1.37
CA VAL A 80 -6.07 -11.54 0.50
C VAL A 80 -6.97 -12.54 1.21
N ALA A 81 -8.26 -12.50 0.92
CA ALA A 81 -9.22 -13.49 1.37
C ALA A 81 -10.39 -13.57 0.37
N GLN A 82 -11.17 -14.63 0.46
CA GLN A 82 -12.46 -14.74 -0.23
C GLN A 82 -13.51 -13.87 0.47
N LYS A 83 -14.68 -13.71 -0.16
CA LYS A 83 -15.79 -12.94 0.40
C LYS A 83 -16.13 -13.40 1.82
N GLY A 84 -16.44 -12.46 2.71
CA GLY A 84 -16.66 -12.70 4.13
C GLY A 84 -15.37 -12.94 4.92
N TYR A 85 -14.23 -12.42 4.44
CA TYR A 85 -12.89 -12.64 5.03
C TYR A 85 -12.54 -14.11 5.24
N SER A 86 -12.97 -14.98 4.33
CA SER A 86 -12.77 -16.42 4.43
C SER A 86 -11.43 -16.85 3.80
N ALA A 87 -10.77 -17.83 4.41
CA ALA A 87 -9.43 -18.30 4.04
C ALA A 87 -8.38 -17.17 3.89
N PRO A 88 -8.20 -16.29 4.89
CA PRO A 88 -7.27 -15.18 4.80
C PRO A 88 -5.82 -15.67 4.73
N ARG A 89 -5.05 -15.15 3.80
CA ARG A 89 -3.63 -15.50 3.62
C ARG A 89 -2.80 -14.31 3.18
N TRP A 90 -1.50 -14.43 3.42
CA TRP A 90 -0.51 -13.50 2.88
C TRP A 90 -0.08 -13.96 1.49
N VAL A 91 0.10 -13.01 0.58
CA VAL A 91 0.71 -13.22 -0.73
C VAL A 91 1.85 -12.25 -0.94
N GLU A 92 2.82 -12.65 -1.76
CA GLU A 92 3.95 -11.78 -2.08
C GLU A 92 3.49 -10.48 -2.75
N GLY A 93 4.15 -9.39 -2.37
CA GLY A 93 3.93 -8.07 -2.94
C GLY A 93 5.14 -7.17 -2.83
N GLU A 94 4.97 -5.95 -3.33
CA GLU A 94 5.99 -4.91 -3.32
C GLU A 94 5.36 -3.57 -2.93
N LEU A 95 5.99 -2.90 -1.96
CA LEU A 95 5.71 -1.50 -1.69
C LEU A 95 6.56 -0.63 -2.62
N LEU A 96 5.91 0.28 -3.31
CA LEU A 96 6.50 1.26 -4.20
C LEU A 96 6.47 2.64 -3.54
N VAL A 97 7.55 3.39 -3.68
CA VAL A 97 7.65 4.80 -3.27
C VAL A 97 7.82 5.62 -4.52
N PHE A 98 6.93 6.59 -4.74
CA PHE A 98 6.99 7.48 -5.88
C PHE A 98 7.74 8.77 -5.53
N ALA A 99 8.24 9.47 -6.54
CA ALA A 99 8.85 10.78 -6.37
C ALA A 99 7.83 11.80 -5.86
N SER A 100 8.29 12.73 -5.03
CA SER A 100 7.47 13.86 -4.58
C SER A 100 6.94 14.66 -5.77
N GLY A 101 5.64 14.94 -5.79
CA GLY A 101 4.94 15.55 -6.93
C GLY A 101 4.23 14.53 -7.85
N GLY A 102 4.55 13.24 -7.71
CA GLY A 102 3.99 12.17 -8.53
C GLY A 102 4.39 12.26 -10.01
N SER A 103 4.13 11.19 -10.74
CA SER A 103 4.08 11.23 -12.20
C SER A 103 2.65 11.60 -12.63
N PRO A 104 2.43 12.20 -13.82
CA PRO A 104 1.09 12.29 -14.41
C PRO A 104 0.33 10.95 -14.38
N LEU A 105 1.06 9.83 -14.50
CA LEU A 105 0.49 8.48 -14.45
C LEU A 105 0.05 8.05 -13.05
N THR A 106 0.69 8.54 -12.00
CA THR A 106 0.35 8.17 -10.62
C THR A 106 -0.59 9.17 -9.95
N GLY A 107 -0.92 10.27 -10.62
CA GLY A 107 -1.92 11.23 -10.16
C GLY A 107 -1.58 11.87 -8.80
N GLY A 108 -0.29 12.00 -8.48
CA GLY A 108 0.17 12.52 -7.19
C GLY A 108 0.31 11.49 -6.07
N ALA A 109 0.09 10.20 -6.34
CA ALA A 109 0.26 9.16 -5.33
C ALA A 109 1.70 9.13 -4.81
N GLU A 110 1.85 9.08 -3.49
CA GLU A 110 3.15 9.02 -2.82
C GLU A 110 3.65 7.58 -2.68
N LEU A 111 2.72 6.64 -2.57
CA LEU A 111 3.00 5.22 -2.39
C LEU A 111 2.14 4.37 -3.33
N GLY A 112 2.63 3.18 -3.62
CA GLY A 112 1.85 2.15 -4.30
C GLY A 112 2.10 0.79 -3.69
N PHE A 113 1.15 -0.13 -3.83
CA PHE A 113 1.36 -1.52 -3.43
C PHE A 113 0.97 -2.45 -4.56
N VAL A 114 1.91 -3.31 -4.95
CA VAL A 114 1.71 -4.35 -5.96
C VAL A 114 1.61 -5.68 -5.26
N TRP A 115 0.66 -6.52 -5.68
CA TRP A 115 0.64 -7.92 -5.25
C TRP A 115 0.18 -8.83 -6.38
N ALA A 116 0.61 -10.08 -6.29
CA ALA A 116 0.21 -11.14 -7.20
C ALA A 116 -0.70 -12.12 -6.46
N VAL A 117 -1.87 -12.40 -7.03
CA VAL A 117 -2.68 -13.54 -6.59
C VAL A 117 -2.32 -14.73 -7.49
N PRO A 118 -1.80 -15.84 -6.93
CA PRO A 118 -1.41 -17.01 -7.73
C PRO A 118 -2.57 -17.52 -8.60
N GLY A 119 -2.31 -17.75 -9.88
CA GLY A 119 -3.33 -18.19 -10.85
C GLY A 119 -4.24 -17.08 -11.38
N GLU A 120 -4.10 -15.85 -10.89
CA GLU A 120 -4.85 -14.68 -11.36
C GLU A 120 -3.88 -13.64 -11.96
N ARG A 121 -4.14 -12.36 -11.69
CA ARG A 121 -3.42 -11.20 -12.22
C ARG A 121 -2.66 -10.46 -11.12
N ARG A 122 -1.71 -9.61 -11.54
CA ARG A 122 -1.06 -8.65 -10.66
C ARG A 122 -1.92 -7.40 -10.53
N PHE A 123 -2.02 -6.87 -9.33
CA PHE A 123 -2.76 -5.66 -9.03
C PHE A 123 -1.81 -4.59 -8.50
N LEU A 124 -2.09 -3.34 -8.84
CA LEU A 124 -1.43 -2.16 -8.28
C LEU A 124 -2.51 -1.27 -7.67
N ILE A 125 -2.33 -0.88 -6.42
CA ILE A 125 -3.07 0.24 -5.82
C ILE A 125 -2.15 1.44 -5.68
N LEU A 126 -2.67 2.60 -6.03
CA LEU A 126 -2.05 3.88 -5.78
C LEU A 126 -2.60 4.45 -4.47
N LEU A 127 -1.71 5.00 -3.65
CA LEU A 127 -2.01 5.48 -2.31
C LEU A 127 -1.68 6.97 -2.22
N ASN A 128 -2.73 7.77 -2.08
CA ASN A 128 -2.61 9.21 -1.87
C ASN A 128 -2.70 9.50 -0.38
N LYS A 129 -1.74 10.25 0.16
CA LYS A 129 -1.77 10.65 1.55
C LYS A 129 -2.88 11.67 1.75
N LEU A 130 -3.62 11.52 2.84
CA LEU A 130 -4.64 12.47 3.24
C LEU A 130 -4.04 13.46 4.24
N ASP A 131 -4.20 14.74 3.94
CA ASP A 131 -4.01 15.83 4.88
C ASP A 131 -5.37 16.34 5.32
N LEU A 132 -5.69 16.13 6.60
CA LEU A 132 -6.95 16.54 7.20
C LEU A 132 -6.81 17.83 8.02
N THR A 133 -5.62 18.44 8.05
CA THR A 133 -5.38 19.68 8.83
C THR A 133 -6.30 20.81 8.37
N ALA A 134 -6.56 20.92 7.06
CA ALA A 134 -7.49 21.90 6.49
C ALA A 134 -8.97 21.70 6.91
N CYS A 135 -9.34 20.52 7.43
CA CYS A 135 -10.69 20.26 7.94
C CYS A 135 -10.89 20.73 9.39
N ALA A 136 -9.81 21.03 10.11
CA ALA A 136 -9.86 21.42 11.52
C ALA A 136 -10.22 22.90 11.75
N GLU A 137 -10.31 23.71 10.69
CA GLU A 137 -10.50 25.17 10.77
C GLU A 137 -11.95 25.66 10.55
N ARG A 138 -12.96 24.78 10.62
CA ARG A 138 -14.37 25.22 10.60
C ARG A 138 -14.98 25.21 12.01
N PRO A 139 -15.14 26.38 12.67
CA PRO A 139 -15.93 26.51 13.89
C PRO A 139 -17.43 26.29 13.63
#